data_AF-A0AAU8BFX1-F1
#
_entry.id   AF-A0AAU8BFX1-F1
#
_cell.length_a   1.000
_cell.length_b   1.000
_cell.length_c   1.000
_cell.angle_alpha   90.00
_cell.angle_beta   90.00
_cell.angle_gamma   90.00
#
_symmetry.space_group_name_H-M   'P 1'
#
loop_
_entity.id
_entity.type
_entity.pdbx_description
1 polymer ?
#
loop_
_entity_poly.entity_id
_entity_poly.type
_entity_poly.pdbx_seq_one_letter_code
_entity_poly.pdbx_strand_id
1 'polypeptide(L)'
;MSYQKEQPQRNTPSGLNVGNVLPSFVEQAPASSLYVSISELIMEKVFFHPGFSAAESELDPVETEAIQALLGEQTAEDFFVSTLVDAITSSITTEHSTICVELNDATSYEMSALLGGKVEADEINPQLGLRGVSRFSSESYQACFALECEVIKTLRSQGHDVSIVVPCVRALSDAAKIIDRLAERGLPRGLNGLKVLFACDTPSAVLLSERLLHYFDGLVLKLESLTQLTLGVDLQHDELAHLYDPQNEAVLALVKQAIAACHQVNKPASLLVDNLSDLPQLAELLQDETKVTVFPVSE
;
A
#
# COMPACT_ATOMS: atom_id res chain seq x y z
N MET A 1 -26.76 -24.13 19.78
CA MET A 1 -25.73 -24.92 19.08
C MET A 1 -24.77 -23.91 18.47
N SER A 2 -23.66 -23.62 19.16
CA SER A 2 -22.63 -22.72 18.64
C SER A 2 -21.87 -23.42 17.53
N TYR A 3 -21.95 -22.89 16.32
CA TYR A 3 -20.94 -23.14 15.30
C TYR A 3 -19.69 -22.33 15.69
N GLN A 4 -18.79 -22.94 16.45
CA GLN A 4 -17.40 -22.51 16.45
C GLN A 4 -16.82 -23.06 15.14
N LYS A 5 -16.72 -22.20 14.11
CA LYS A 5 -15.75 -22.46 13.03
C LYS A 5 -14.38 -22.36 13.69
N GLU A 6 -13.68 -23.49 13.81
CA GLU A 6 -12.25 -23.49 14.09
C GLU A 6 -11.58 -22.60 13.03
N GLN A 7 -10.91 -21.54 13.47
CA GLN A 7 -10.07 -20.73 12.60
C GLN A 7 -8.91 -21.63 12.13
N PRO A 8 -8.66 -21.77 10.82
CA PRO A 8 -7.52 -22.54 10.35
C PRO A 8 -6.24 -21.92 10.89
N GLN A 9 -5.42 -22.71 11.59
CA GLN A 9 -4.07 -22.31 11.94
C GLN A 9 -3.31 -22.04 10.65
N ARG A 10 -2.94 -20.77 10.41
CA ARG A 10 -2.11 -20.34 9.27
C ARG A 10 -0.72 -20.97 9.44
N ASN A 11 -0.52 -22.11 8.80
CA ASN A 11 0.81 -22.70 8.67
C ASN A 11 1.47 -22.07 7.45
N THR A 12 2.17 -20.94 7.66
CA THR A 12 3.10 -20.44 6.65
C THR A 12 4.18 -21.50 6.41
N PRO A 13 4.57 -21.78 5.16
CA PRO A 13 5.65 -22.71 4.87
C PRO A 13 6.92 -22.36 5.67
N SER A 14 7.51 -23.36 6.31
CA SER A 14 8.73 -23.21 7.11
C SER A 14 9.86 -22.59 6.30
N GLY A 15 10.46 -21.50 6.77
CA GLY A 15 11.64 -20.88 6.16
C GLY A 15 11.40 -19.53 5.46
N LEU A 16 10.15 -19.10 5.31
CA LEU A 16 9.81 -17.78 4.79
C LEU A 16 9.93 -16.70 5.87
N ASN A 17 10.43 -15.53 5.49
CA ASN A 17 10.38 -14.34 6.35
C ASN A 17 8.96 -13.78 6.31
N VAL A 18 8.27 -13.78 7.44
CA VAL A 18 6.92 -13.22 7.54
C VAL A 18 6.97 -11.88 8.28
N GLY A 19 6.41 -10.85 7.68
CA GLY A 19 6.26 -9.53 8.28
C GLY A 19 4.88 -9.33 8.91
N ASN A 20 4.73 -8.25 9.67
CA ASN A 20 3.42 -7.78 10.13
C ASN A 20 2.84 -6.75 9.16
N VAL A 21 1.52 -6.60 9.17
CA VAL A 21 0.79 -5.59 8.39
C VAL A 21 -0.01 -4.66 9.31
N LEU A 22 -0.26 -3.44 8.84
CA LEU A 22 -1.12 -2.44 9.48
C LEU A 22 -1.94 -1.72 8.39
N PRO A 23 -3.28 -1.67 8.51
CA PRO A 23 -4.09 -2.28 9.56
C PRO A 23 -4.04 -3.82 9.58
N SER A 24 -4.47 -4.39 10.70
CA SER A 24 -4.61 -5.85 10.87
C SER A 24 -5.75 -6.14 11.84
N PHE A 25 -6.60 -7.10 11.50
CA PHE A 25 -7.74 -7.54 12.32
C PHE A 25 -7.47 -8.85 13.07
N VAL A 26 -6.27 -9.39 12.93
CA VAL A 26 -5.85 -10.64 13.57
C VAL A 26 -4.59 -10.42 14.40
N GLU A 27 -4.40 -11.29 15.39
CA GLU A 27 -3.17 -11.34 16.17
C GLU A 27 -2.02 -11.80 15.26
N GLN A 28 -0.89 -11.08 15.33
CA GLN A 28 0.26 -11.32 14.47
C GLN A 28 1.43 -11.84 15.31
N ALA A 29 2.12 -12.86 14.81
CA ALA A 29 3.34 -13.34 15.44
C ALA A 29 4.43 -12.25 15.38
N PRO A 30 5.39 -12.24 16.34
CA PRO A 30 6.49 -11.28 16.32
C PRO A 30 7.28 -11.34 15.01
N ALA A 31 7.51 -10.18 14.39
CA ALA A 31 8.21 -10.05 13.12
C ALA A 31 9.20 -8.88 13.15
N SER A 32 10.20 -8.91 12.26
CA SER A 32 11.21 -7.84 12.16
C SER A 32 10.79 -6.67 11.29
N SER A 33 9.72 -6.84 10.49
CA SER A 33 9.28 -5.87 9.48
C SER A 33 7.78 -5.62 9.63
N LEU A 34 7.38 -4.36 9.54
CA LEU A 34 5.99 -3.92 9.53
C LEU A 34 5.67 -3.24 8.21
N TYR A 35 4.64 -3.69 7.50
CA TYR A 35 4.09 -3.04 6.32
C TYR A 35 2.87 -2.20 6.73
N VAL A 36 2.77 -0.97 6.25
CA VAL A 36 1.70 -0.03 6.58
C VAL A 36 1.03 0.46 5.30
N SER A 37 -0.29 0.34 5.21
CA SER A 37 -1.11 0.89 4.12
C SER A 37 -1.69 2.24 4.55
N ILE A 38 -1.21 3.36 3.98
CA ILE A 38 -1.80 4.68 4.27
C ILE A 38 -3.26 4.74 3.82
N SER A 39 -3.60 4.18 2.64
CA SER A 39 -4.96 4.14 2.11
C SER A 39 -5.94 3.52 3.10
N GLU A 40 -5.61 2.35 3.65
CA GLU A 40 -6.50 1.68 4.60
C GLU A 40 -6.57 2.42 5.94
N LEU A 41 -5.46 2.97 6.43
CA LEU A 41 -5.49 3.77 7.65
C LEU A 41 -6.34 5.05 7.50
N ILE A 42 -6.39 5.66 6.31
CA ILE A 42 -7.31 6.78 6.04
C ILE A 42 -8.75 6.31 6.22
N MET A 43 -9.11 5.16 5.63
CA MET A 43 -10.46 4.60 5.75
C MET A 43 -10.84 4.23 7.18
N GLU A 44 -9.88 3.72 7.96
CA GLU A 44 -10.14 3.19 9.30
C GLU A 44 -10.02 4.19 10.44
N LYS A 45 -9.22 5.26 10.25
CA LYS A 45 -8.85 6.17 11.34
C LYS A 45 -9.20 7.62 11.06
N VAL A 46 -9.19 8.04 9.79
CA VAL A 46 -9.40 9.45 9.42
C VAL A 46 -10.86 9.72 9.07
N PHE A 47 -11.50 8.84 8.28
CA PHE A 47 -12.93 8.92 7.87
C PHE A 47 -13.35 10.12 7.01
N PHE A 48 -12.46 11.08 6.75
CA PHE A 48 -12.70 12.19 5.82
C PHE A 48 -11.61 12.27 4.76
N HIS A 49 -11.96 12.81 3.60
CA HIS A 49 -11.04 12.96 2.48
C HIS A 49 -9.98 14.03 2.80
N PRO A 50 -8.66 13.76 2.75
CA PRO A 50 -7.63 14.72 3.19
C PRO A 50 -7.62 16.04 2.40
N GLY A 51 -8.18 16.03 1.19
CA GLY A 51 -8.37 17.21 0.34
C GLY A 51 -9.77 17.84 0.40
N PHE A 52 -10.62 17.51 1.38
CA PHE A 52 -12.01 17.98 1.43
C PHE A 52 -12.12 19.52 1.41
N SER A 53 -11.11 20.22 1.94
CA SER A 53 -11.06 21.68 1.99
C SER A 53 -11.13 22.34 0.61
N ALA A 54 -10.75 21.62 -0.46
CA ALA A 54 -10.88 22.09 -1.83
C ALA A 54 -12.35 22.29 -2.28
N ALA A 55 -13.30 21.59 -1.65
CA ALA A 55 -14.74 21.74 -1.89
C ALA A 55 -15.52 21.92 -0.58
N GLU A 56 -14.95 22.62 0.40
CA GLU A 56 -15.60 22.87 1.69
C GLU A 56 -16.99 23.51 1.53
N SER A 57 -17.17 24.37 0.52
CA SER A 57 -18.45 25.00 0.19
C SER A 57 -19.51 24.05 -0.38
N GLU A 58 -19.12 22.85 -0.81
CA GLU A 58 -20.01 21.83 -1.38
C GLU A 58 -20.40 20.75 -0.37
N LEU A 59 -19.77 20.75 0.82
CA LEU A 59 -20.16 19.89 1.92
C LEU A 59 -21.58 20.20 2.36
N ASP A 60 -22.37 19.15 2.57
CA ASP A 60 -23.65 19.33 3.23
C ASP A 60 -23.45 19.61 4.74
N PRO A 61 -24.48 20.15 5.44
CA PRO A 61 -24.34 20.48 6.85
C PRO A 61 -24.02 19.27 7.74
N VAL A 62 -24.45 18.07 7.36
CA VAL A 62 -24.22 16.84 8.13
C VAL A 62 -22.76 16.40 7.99
N GLU A 63 -22.21 16.42 6.77
CA GLU A 63 -20.79 16.17 6.52
C GLU A 63 -19.91 17.18 7.28
N THR A 64 -20.28 18.45 7.23
CA THR A 64 -19.54 19.53 7.92
C THR A 64 -19.52 19.31 9.43
N GLU A 65 -20.68 19.03 10.05
CA GLU A 65 -20.77 18.78 11.48
C GLU A 65 -20.01 17.50 11.88
N ALA A 66 -20.07 16.45 11.07
CA ALA A 66 -19.34 15.20 11.31
C ALA A 66 -17.81 15.41 11.27
N ILE A 67 -17.31 16.12 10.26
CA ILE A 67 -15.87 16.44 10.16
C ILE A 67 -15.44 17.31 11.35
N GLN A 68 -16.19 18.34 11.70
CA GLN A 68 -15.87 19.19 12.85
C GLN A 68 -15.86 18.42 14.17
N ALA A 69 -16.79 17.47 14.35
CA ALA A 69 -16.83 16.62 15.53
C ALA A 69 -15.61 15.68 15.62
N LEU A 70 -15.11 15.18 14.48
CA LEU A 70 -13.88 14.38 14.43
C LEU A 70 -12.64 15.23 14.75
N LEU A 71 -12.52 16.40 14.13
CA LEU A 71 -11.35 17.29 14.28
C LEU A 71 -11.24 17.90 15.69
N GLY A 72 -12.37 18.17 16.33
CA GLY A 72 -12.39 18.90 17.60
C GLY A 72 -11.77 20.30 17.44
N GLU A 73 -10.67 20.57 18.14
CA GLU A 73 -9.94 21.84 18.07
C GLU A 73 -8.73 21.80 17.10
N GLN A 74 -8.46 20.67 16.47
CA GLN A 74 -7.32 20.48 15.57
C GLN A 74 -7.62 20.97 14.14
N THR A 75 -6.56 21.31 13.40
CA THR A 75 -6.66 21.45 11.95
C THR A 75 -6.82 20.07 11.29
N ALA A 76 -7.36 20.03 10.07
CA ALA A 76 -7.49 18.78 9.32
C ALA A 76 -6.14 18.12 9.04
N GLU A 77 -5.13 18.95 8.73
CA GLU A 77 -3.77 18.52 8.47
C GLU A 77 -3.11 17.93 9.72
N ASP A 78 -3.23 18.60 10.87
CA ASP A 78 -2.68 18.10 12.14
C ASP A 78 -3.38 16.82 12.58
N PHE A 79 -4.71 16.76 12.46
CA PHE A 79 -5.48 15.55 12.77
C PHE A 79 -5.05 14.38 11.89
N PHE A 80 -4.90 14.58 10.57
CA PHE A 80 -4.46 13.55 9.63
C PHE A 80 -3.07 13.02 10.01
N VAL A 81 -2.10 13.92 10.19
CA VAL A 81 -0.71 13.52 10.46
C VAL A 81 -0.60 12.85 11.82
N SER A 82 -1.17 13.43 12.87
CA SER A 82 -1.10 12.86 14.22
C SER A 82 -1.82 11.52 14.31
N THR A 83 -3.02 11.39 13.76
CA THR A 83 -3.78 10.13 13.77
C THR A 83 -3.01 8.98 13.11
N LEU A 84 -2.42 9.22 11.94
CA LEU A 84 -1.64 8.19 11.25
C LEU A 84 -0.33 7.87 11.96
N VAL A 85 0.40 8.88 12.46
CA VAL A 85 1.63 8.67 13.24
C VAL A 85 1.34 7.87 14.51
N ASP A 86 0.28 8.21 15.24
CA ASP A 86 -0.10 7.54 16.49
C ASP A 86 -0.53 6.08 16.23
N ALA A 87 -1.30 5.84 15.17
CA ALA A 87 -1.70 4.48 14.78
C ALA A 87 -0.49 3.62 14.40
N ILE A 88 0.45 4.18 13.62
CA ILE A 88 1.67 3.47 13.21
C ILE A 88 2.56 3.21 14.42
N THR A 89 2.86 4.24 15.22
CA THR A 89 3.77 4.13 16.37
C THR A 89 3.26 3.18 17.45
N SER A 90 1.94 3.18 17.71
CA SER A 90 1.32 2.24 18.65
C SER A 90 1.41 0.78 18.21
N SER A 91 1.66 0.53 16.92
CA SER A 91 1.77 -0.81 16.32
C SER A 91 3.22 -1.28 16.19
N ILE A 92 4.20 -0.43 16.48
CA ILE A 92 5.63 -0.79 16.45
C ILE A 92 6.00 -1.55 17.73
N THR A 93 6.56 -2.75 17.59
CA THR A 93 7.12 -3.54 18.70
C THR A 93 8.64 -3.44 18.74
N THR A 94 9.27 -4.00 19.78
CA THR A 94 10.74 -4.03 19.91
C THR A 94 11.44 -4.90 18.88
N GLU A 95 10.71 -5.82 18.26
CA GLU A 95 11.20 -6.71 17.21
C GLU A 95 11.25 -6.01 15.85
N HIS A 96 10.40 -5.01 15.63
CA HIS A 96 10.37 -4.24 14.40
C HIS A 96 11.65 -3.42 14.21
N SER A 97 12.37 -3.76 13.16
CA SER A 97 13.60 -3.12 12.73
C SER A 97 13.42 -2.26 11.47
N THR A 98 12.37 -2.52 10.69
CA THR A 98 12.06 -1.77 9.47
C THR A 98 10.55 -1.60 9.33
N ILE A 99 10.12 -0.40 8.93
CA ILE A 99 8.72 -0.06 8.70
C ILE A 99 8.58 0.37 7.24
N CYS A 100 7.83 -0.39 6.45
CA CYS A 100 7.53 -0.11 5.06
C CYS A 100 6.19 0.61 4.99
N VAL A 101 6.19 1.90 4.68
CA VAL A 101 4.96 2.70 4.57
C VAL A 101 4.61 2.85 3.09
N GLU A 102 3.51 2.23 2.69
CA GLU A 102 2.90 2.42 1.37
C GLU A 102 2.10 3.72 1.35
N LEU A 103 2.40 4.55 0.35
CA LEU A 103 1.63 5.76 0.07
C LEU A 103 0.20 5.40 -0.38
N ASN A 104 -0.71 6.39 -0.39
CA ASN A 104 -2.11 6.14 -0.70
C ASN A 104 -2.29 5.49 -2.10
N ASP A 105 -2.80 4.26 -2.11
CA ASP A 105 -3.13 3.50 -3.31
C ASP A 105 -4.65 3.40 -3.56
N ALA A 106 -5.47 4.07 -2.75
CA ALA A 106 -6.92 4.03 -2.90
C ALA A 106 -7.36 4.59 -4.26
N THR A 107 -8.39 3.97 -4.83
CA THR A 107 -9.09 4.45 -6.02
C THR A 107 -9.86 5.75 -5.74
N SER A 108 -10.31 6.44 -6.79
CA SER A 108 -11.23 7.58 -6.68
C SER A 108 -12.55 7.17 -6.04
N TYR A 109 -13.08 5.99 -6.37
CA TYR A 109 -14.30 5.44 -5.77
C TYR A 109 -14.17 5.25 -4.25
N GLU A 110 -13.10 4.60 -3.81
CA GLU A 110 -12.83 4.41 -2.38
C GLU A 110 -12.70 5.76 -1.65
N MET A 111 -11.92 6.69 -2.20
CA MET A 111 -11.76 8.02 -1.62
C MET A 111 -13.07 8.84 -1.63
N SER A 112 -13.94 8.63 -2.62
CA SER A 112 -15.24 9.31 -2.72
C SER A 112 -16.23 8.89 -1.64
N ALA A 113 -16.02 7.72 -1.02
CA ALA A 113 -16.86 7.21 0.06
C ALA A 113 -16.57 7.88 1.42
N LEU A 114 -15.46 8.62 1.54
CA LEU A 114 -15.12 9.39 2.74
C LEU A 114 -15.99 10.65 2.86
N LEU A 115 -16.10 11.19 4.07
CA LEU A 115 -16.70 12.52 4.27
C LEU A 115 -15.95 13.57 3.45
N GLY A 116 -16.66 14.37 2.67
CA GLY A 116 -16.07 15.33 1.74
C GLY A 116 -15.35 14.70 0.54
N GLY A 117 -15.56 13.40 0.29
CA GLY A 117 -15.00 12.66 -0.84
C GLY A 117 -15.55 13.06 -2.21
N LYS A 118 -16.62 13.87 -2.26
CA LYS A 118 -17.21 14.41 -3.51
C LYS A 118 -16.22 15.24 -4.35
N VAL A 119 -15.07 15.62 -3.78
CA VAL A 119 -13.94 16.24 -4.50
C VAL A 119 -13.32 15.29 -5.54
N GLU A 120 -13.47 13.99 -5.36
CA GLU A 120 -12.96 12.99 -6.30
C GLU A 120 -13.76 13.02 -7.61
N ALA A 121 -13.04 12.89 -8.72
CA ALA A 121 -13.68 12.79 -10.02
C ALA A 121 -14.41 11.45 -10.15
N ASP A 122 -15.60 11.46 -10.73
CA ASP A 122 -16.32 10.24 -11.08
C ASP A 122 -15.63 9.55 -12.27
N GLU A 123 -15.00 8.41 -12.01
CA GLU A 123 -14.28 7.62 -13.00
C GLU A 123 -15.07 6.36 -13.34
N ILE A 124 -15.22 6.07 -14.63
CA ILE A 124 -15.92 4.85 -15.09
C ILE A 124 -15.20 3.58 -14.62
N ASN A 125 -13.86 3.61 -14.52
CA ASN A 125 -13.04 2.47 -14.09
C ASN A 125 -11.99 2.95 -13.07
N PRO A 126 -12.36 3.14 -11.80
CA PRO A 126 -11.49 3.67 -10.75
C PRO A 126 -10.19 2.87 -10.55
N GLN A 127 -10.25 1.55 -10.72
CA GLN A 127 -9.08 0.67 -10.64
C GLN A 127 -7.98 1.01 -11.67
N LEU A 128 -8.38 1.56 -12.83
CA LEU A 128 -7.49 1.99 -13.91
C LEU A 128 -7.28 3.52 -13.94
N GLY A 129 -7.83 4.23 -12.96
CA GLY A 129 -7.94 5.68 -12.94
C GLY A 129 -6.74 6.43 -12.35
N LEU A 130 -7.03 7.64 -11.86
CA LEU A 130 -6.10 8.56 -11.24
C LEU A 130 -5.70 8.07 -9.84
N ARG A 131 -4.71 7.18 -9.76
CA ARG A 131 -4.14 6.62 -8.52
C ARG A 131 -2.61 6.53 -8.54
N GLY A 132 -2.01 6.27 -7.38
CA GLY A 132 -0.56 6.21 -7.14
C GLY A 132 0.22 7.37 -7.78
N VAL A 133 1.31 7.10 -8.50
CA VAL A 133 2.18 8.16 -9.05
C VAL A 133 1.43 9.21 -9.89
N SER A 134 0.42 8.78 -10.67
CA SER A 134 -0.37 9.70 -11.48
C SER A 134 -1.15 10.70 -10.63
N ARG A 135 -1.68 10.24 -9.49
CA ARG A 135 -2.38 11.06 -8.50
C ARG A 135 -1.40 11.95 -7.74
N PHE A 136 -0.29 11.43 -7.23
CA PHE A 136 0.72 12.25 -6.51
C PHE A 136 1.31 13.37 -7.37
N SER A 137 1.20 13.25 -8.69
CA SER A 137 1.68 14.23 -9.66
C SER A 137 0.61 15.20 -10.15
N SER A 138 -0.65 15.04 -9.76
CA SER A 138 -1.73 15.95 -10.14
C SER A 138 -1.70 17.22 -9.28
N GLU A 139 -2.10 18.35 -9.86
CA GLU A 139 -2.19 19.62 -9.12
C GLU A 139 -3.23 19.54 -8.00
N SER A 140 -4.34 18.83 -8.24
CA SER A 140 -5.43 18.68 -7.27
C SER A 140 -5.05 17.88 -6.02
N TYR A 141 -4.07 16.96 -6.13
CA TYR A 141 -3.72 16.05 -5.03
C TYR A 141 -2.36 16.37 -4.39
N GLN A 142 -1.67 17.40 -4.86
CA GLN A 142 -0.35 17.78 -4.36
C GLN A 142 -0.34 18.10 -2.84
N ALA A 143 -1.45 18.63 -2.31
CA ALA A 143 -1.61 18.91 -0.89
C ALA A 143 -1.75 17.63 -0.06
N CYS A 144 -2.62 16.69 -0.48
CA CYS A 144 -2.78 15.39 0.17
C CYS A 144 -1.48 14.59 0.21
N PHE A 145 -0.75 14.54 -0.92
CA PHE A 145 0.56 13.89 -0.97
C PHE A 145 1.59 14.51 0.00
N ALA A 146 1.49 15.83 0.25
CA ALA A 146 2.35 16.49 1.23
C ALA A 146 2.09 15.97 2.66
N LEU A 147 0.82 15.74 3.03
CA LEU A 147 0.45 15.21 4.34
C LEU A 147 1.03 13.80 4.55
N GLU A 148 0.95 12.94 3.54
CA GLU A 148 1.55 11.60 3.59
C GLU A 148 3.09 11.69 3.78
N CYS A 149 3.73 12.65 3.12
CA CYS A 149 5.16 12.92 3.33
C CYS A 149 5.46 13.45 4.75
N GLU A 150 4.59 14.26 5.35
CA GLU A 150 4.74 14.73 6.74
C GLU A 150 4.63 13.58 7.74
N VAL A 151 3.74 12.61 7.51
CA VAL A 151 3.65 11.38 8.34
C VAL A 151 4.99 10.64 8.34
N ILE A 152 5.55 10.39 7.15
CA ILE A 152 6.84 9.70 7.00
C ILE A 152 7.98 10.48 7.66
N LYS A 153 8.03 11.81 7.46
CA LYS A 153 9.07 12.66 8.08
C LYS A 153 8.95 12.66 9.60
N THR A 154 7.73 12.69 10.14
CA THR A 154 7.47 12.67 11.58
C THR A 154 7.95 11.35 12.19
N LEU A 155 7.59 10.21 11.60
CA LEU A 155 8.06 8.88 12.04
C LEU A 155 9.60 8.79 12.04
N ARG A 156 10.23 9.28 10.97
CA ARG A 156 11.70 9.28 10.87
C ARG A 156 12.36 10.22 11.89
N SER A 157 11.74 11.35 12.19
CA SER A 157 12.23 12.29 13.22
C SER A 157 12.20 11.69 14.63
N GLN A 158 11.29 10.74 14.88
CA GLN A 158 11.19 9.96 16.12
C GLN A 158 12.19 8.80 16.18
N GLY A 159 12.99 8.59 15.12
CA GLY A 159 14.06 7.60 15.07
C GLY A 159 13.69 6.26 14.43
N HIS A 160 12.51 6.14 13.83
CA HIS A 160 12.08 4.92 13.16
C HIS A 160 12.74 4.74 11.78
N ASP A 161 13.16 3.51 11.44
CA ASP A 161 13.68 3.16 10.11
C ASP A 161 12.53 2.93 9.13
N VAL A 162 12.08 4.02 8.52
CA VAL A 162 10.97 4.01 7.55
C VAL A 162 11.49 3.93 6.11
N SER A 163 10.99 2.96 5.37
CA SER A 163 11.07 2.85 3.92
C SER A 163 9.74 3.23 3.28
N ILE A 164 9.75 3.81 2.08
CA ILE A 164 8.54 4.22 1.36
C ILE A 164 8.22 3.18 0.30
N VAL A 165 6.94 2.79 0.14
CA VAL A 165 6.46 1.98 -0.98
C VAL A 165 5.58 2.85 -1.86
N VAL A 166 5.97 3.01 -3.13
CA VAL A 166 5.23 3.81 -4.12
C VAL A 166 4.30 2.92 -4.93
N PRO A 167 2.96 3.11 -4.84
CA PRO A 167 2.00 2.35 -5.64
C PRO A 167 1.86 2.83 -7.09
N CYS A 168 1.35 1.95 -7.95
CA CYS A 168 0.98 2.17 -9.34
C CYS A 168 2.07 2.83 -10.20
N VAL A 169 3.29 2.29 -10.18
CA VAL A 169 4.39 2.74 -11.03
C VAL A 169 4.31 2.04 -12.40
N ARG A 170 3.71 2.71 -13.39
CA ARG A 170 3.37 2.10 -14.70
C ARG A 170 4.50 2.24 -15.72
N ALA A 171 5.31 3.28 -15.61
CA ALA A 171 6.40 3.57 -16.54
C ALA A 171 7.66 4.11 -15.85
N LEU A 172 8.79 4.10 -16.56
CA LEU A 172 10.03 4.72 -16.06
C LEU A 172 9.91 6.24 -15.85
N SER A 173 9.04 6.90 -16.62
CA SER A 173 8.72 8.31 -16.41
C SER A 173 8.02 8.54 -15.07
N ASP A 174 7.20 7.58 -14.61
CA ASP A 174 6.56 7.64 -13.30
C ASP A 174 7.61 7.50 -12.20
N ALA A 175 8.53 6.54 -12.38
CA ALA A 175 9.64 6.32 -11.45
C ALA A 175 10.53 7.57 -11.29
N ALA A 176 10.92 8.20 -12.40
CA ALA A 176 11.68 9.46 -12.33
C ALA A 176 10.89 10.56 -11.62
N LYS A 177 9.63 10.74 -12.01
CA LYS A 177 8.77 11.79 -11.47
C LYS A 177 8.53 11.64 -9.97
N ILE A 178 8.22 10.45 -9.48
CA ILE A 178 7.95 10.26 -8.05
C ILE A 178 9.20 10.44 -7.19
N ILE A 179 10.38 10.03 -7.67
CA ILE A 179 11.64 10.26 -6.97
C ILE A 179 11.92 11.77 -6.83
N ASP A 180 11.68 12.55 -7.89
CA ASP A 180 11.82 14.01 -7.84
C ASP A 180 10.80 14.64 -6.88
N ARG A 181 9.53 14.20 -6.92
CA ARG A 181 8.49 14.71 -6.01
C ARG A 181 8.79 14.40 -4.54
N LEU A 182 9.26 13.20 -4.23
CA LEU A 182 9.70 12.85 -2.88
C LEU A 182 10.86 13.73 -2.44
N ALA A 183 11.85 13.99 -3.31
CA ALA A 183 12.95 14.89 -3.02
C ALA A 183 12.49 16.34 -2.75
N GLU A 184 11.56 16.87 -3.56
CA GLU A 184 10.93 18.19 -3.37
C GLU A 184 10.21 18.30 -2.01
N ARG A 185 9.69 17.19 -1.48
CA ARG A 185 9.05 17.10 -0.16
C ARG A 185 10.02 16.83 0.99
N GLY A 186 11.33 16.78 0.72
CA GLY A 186 12.36 16.54 1.71
C GLY A 186 12.61 15.07 2.03
N LEU A 187 12.17 14.16 1.16
CA LEU A 187 12.37 12.71 1.24
C LEU A 187 13.21 12.17 0.06
N PRO A 188 14.40 12.72 -0.23
CA PRO A 188 15.23 12.21 -1.33
C PRO A 188 15.77 10.80 -0.98
N ARG A 189 15.60 9.86 -1.91
CA ARG A 189 16.12 8.49 -1.81
C ARG A 189 17.61 8.49 -1.47
N GLY A 190 18.00 7.65 -0.51
CA GLY A 190 19.39 7.49 -0.03
C GLY A 190 19.82 8.49 1.05
N LEU A 191 19.16 9.64 1.18
CA LEU A 191 19.50 10.60 2.24
C LEU A 191 19.11 10.03 3.60
N ASN A 192 20.05 10.05 4.54
CA ASN A 192 19.87 9.47 5.89
C ASN A 192 19.35 8.02 5.84
N GLY A 193 19.77 7.25 4.83
CA GLY A 193 19.38 5.85 4.67
C GLY A 193 17.95 5.61 4.20
N LEU A 194 17.21 6.65 3.77
CA LEU A 194 15.86 6.49 3.24
C LEU A 194 15.85 5.57 2.01
N LYS A 195 15.11 4.46 2.11
CA LYS A 195 14.86 3.54 1.00
C LYS A 195 13.50 3.84 0.37
N VAL A 196 13.42 3.71 -0.94
CA VAL A 196 12.16 3.83 -1.69
C VAL A 196 11.98 2.59 -2.55
N LEU A 197 10.91 1.83 -2.29
CA LEU A 197 10.48 0.67 -3.04
C LEU A 197 9.30 1.07 -3.94
N PHE A 198 9.00 0.26 -4.94
CA PHE A 198 7.77 0.39 -5.73
C PHE A 198 6.87 -0.82 -5.52
N ALA A 199 5.57 -0.61 -5.54
CA ALA A 199 4.61 -1.68 -5.66
C ALA A 199 4.68 -2.22 -7.11
N CYS A 200 4.85 -3.53 -7.21
CA CYS A 200 4.78 -4.27 -8.45
C CYS A 200 3.36 -4.84 -8.56
N ASP A 201 2.45 -3.96 -8.95
CA ASP A 201 0.99 -4.13 -8.93
C ASP A 201 0.36 -4.14 -10.35
N THR A 202 1.16 -3.85 -11.38
CA THR A 202 0.75 -3.88 -12.79
C THR A 202 1.66 -4.79 -13.62
N PRO A 203 1.16 -5.41 -14.71
CA PRO A 203 2.02 -6.18 -15.62
C PRO A 203 3.17 -5.34 -16.19
N SER A 204 2.95 -4.04 -16.47
CA SER A 204 4.00 -3.13 -16.91
C SER A 204 5.13 -2.97 -15.88
N ALA A 205 4.80 -2.89 -14.59
CA ALA A 205 5.79 -2.82 -13.53
C ALA A 205 6.65 -4.10 -13.49
N VAL A 206 6.02 -5.28 -13.63
CA VAL A 206 6.74 -6.57 -13.71
C VAL A 206 7.70 -6.58 -14.89
N LEU A 207 7.19 -6.29 -16.09
CA LEU A 207 7.98 -6.31 -17.33
C LEU A 207 9.15 -5.32 -17.32
N LEU A 208 9.02 -4.22 -16.56
CA LEU A 208 10.05 -3.20 -16.42
C LEU A 208 10.88 -3.32 -15.14
N SER A 209 10.67 -4.35 -14.32
CA SER A 209 11.23 -4.48 -12.96
C SER A 209 12.73 -4.21 -12.91
N GLU A 210 13.54 -4.85 -13.76
CA GLU A 210 15.00 -4.67 -13.77
C GLU A 210 15.40 -3.19 -13.97
N ARG A 211 14.68 -2.49 -14.86
CA ARG A 211 14.93 -1.06 -15.16
C ARG A 211 14.38 -0.14 -14.07
N LEU A 212 13.18 -0.44 -13.55
CA LEU A 212 12.58 0.28 -12.43
C LEU A 212 13.45 0.18 -11.18
N LEU A 213 14.06 -0.98 -10.94
CA LEU A 213 14.99 -1.20 -9.83
C LEU A 213 16.26 -0.34 -9.93
N HIS A 214 16.54 0.39 -11.01
CA HIS A 214 17.57 1.45 -10.94
C HIS A 214 17.08 2.68 -10.15
N TYR A 215 15.78 2.98 -10.19
CA TYR A 215 15.13 4.08 -9.49
C TYR A 215 14.74 3.75 -8.05
N PHE A 216 14.57 2.47 -7.72
CA PHE A 216 14.08 2.01 -6.41
C PHE A 216 15.07 1.06 -5.71
N ASP A 217 14.92 0.88 -4.41
CA ASP A 217 15.74 0.02 -3.54
C ASP A 217 15.23 -1.40 -3.40
N GLY A 218 14.06 -1.71 -3.96
CA GLY A 218 13.41 -3.01 -3.94
C GLY A 218 12.00 -2.89 -4.52
N LEU A 219 11.25 -3.98 -4.45
CA LEU A 219 9.85 -4.01 -4.88
C LEU A 219 8.97 -4.75 -3.88
N VAL A 220 7.67 -4.46 -3.97
CA VAL A 220 6.62 -5.14 -3.21
C VAL A 220 5.58 -5.66 -4.21
N LEU A 221 5.51 -6.98 -4.40
CA LEU A 221 4.47 -7.61 -5.21
C LEU A 221 3.11 -7.47 -4.51
N LYS A 222 2.15 -6.82 -5.15
CA LYS A 222 0.75 -6.79 -4.68
C LYS A 222 -0.04 -7.83 -5.46
N LEU A 223 -0.17 -9.04 -4.90
CA LEU A 223 -0.65 -10.19 -5.65
C LEU A 223 -2.07 -9.98 -6.20
N GLU A 224 -2.95 -9.37 -5.42
CA GLU A 224 -4.35 -9.15 -5.81
C GLU A 224 -4.44 -8.22 -7.03
N SER A 225 -3.87 -7.02 -6.94
CA SER A 225 -3.88 -6.05 -8.04
C SER A 225 -3.19 -6.60 -9.29
N LEU A 226 -2.07 -7.31 -9.11
CA LEU A 226 -1.37 -7.95 -10.21
C LEU A 226 -2.23 -9.03 -10.86
N THR A 227 -2.96 -9.83 -10.07
CA THR A 227 -3.87 -10.87 -10.57
C THR A 227 -5.02 -10.25 -11.36
N GLN A 228 -5.70 -9.25 -10.79
CA GLN A 228 -6.80 -8.53 -11.45
C GLN A 228 -6.38 -7.99 -12.82
N LEU A 229 -5.25 -7.28 -12.89
CA LEU A 229 -4.78 -6.67 -14.12
C LEU A 229 -4.17 -7.65 -15.12
N THR A 230 -3.61 -8.76 -14.65
CA THR A 230 -3.08 -9.82 -15.54
C THR A 230 -4.22 -10.60 -16.20
N LEU A 231 -5.28 -10.87 -15.45
CA LEU A 231 -6.42 -11.65 -15.93
C LEU A 231 -7.53 -10.79 -16.54
N GLY A 232 -7.48 -9.47 -16.34
CA GLY A 232 -8.53 -8.54 -16.79
C GLY A 232 -9.84 -8.75 -16.03
N VAL A 233 -9.74 -9.00 -14.73
CA VAL A 233 -10.87 -9.30 -13.84
C VAL A 233 -11.03 -8.18 -12.82
N ASP A 234 -12.27 -7.72 -12.65
CA ASP A 234 -12.65 -6.79 -11.60
C ASP A 234 -13.30 -7.58 -10.45
N LEU A 235 -12.69 -7.54 -9.27
CA LEU A 235 -13.20 -8.23 -8.08
C LEU A 235 -14.49 -7.63 -7.53
N GLN A 236 -14.77 -6.36 -7.85
CA GLN A 236 -16.03 -5.72 -7.46
C GLN A 236 -17.21 -6.18 -8.33
N HIS A 237 -16.94 -6.94 -9.40
CA HIS A 237 -17.96 -7.49 -10.26
C HIS A 237 -18.23 -8.97 -9.95
N ASP A 238 -19.29 -9.23 -9.17
CA ASP A 238 -19.66 -10.57 -8.69
C ASP A 238 -19.69 -11.65 -9.80
N GLU A 239 -20.11 -11.31 -11.03
CA GLU A 239 -20.16 -12.27 -12.14
C GLU A 239 -18.76 -12.72 -12.60
N LEU A 240 -17.71 -11.93 -12.36
CA LEU A 240 -16.33 -12.24 -12.76
C LEU A 240 -15.50 -12.88 -11.63
N ALA A 241 -16.01 -12.93 -10.40
CA ALA A 241 -15.26 -13.46 -9.24
C ALA A 241 -14.69 -14.87 -9.48
N HIS A 242 -15.40 -15.71 -10.24
CA HIS A 242 -14.97 -17.07 -10.58
C HIS A 242 -13.77 -17.14 -11.55
N LEU A 243 -13.40 -16.03 -12.20
CA LEU A 243 -12.24 -15.93 -13.09
C LEU A 243 -10.97 -15.48 -12.35
N TYR A 244 -11.10 -14.98 -11.12
CA TYR A 244 -9.97 -14.58 -10.32
C TYR A 244 -9.22 -15.80 -9.80
N ASP A 245 -7.96 -15.96 -10.22
CA ASP A 245 -7.08 -17.01 -9.74
C ASP A 245 -5.64 -16.48 -9.58
N PRO A 246 -5.19 -16.21 -8.34
CA PRO A 246 -3.83 -15.74 -8.08
C PRO A 246 -2.76 -16.82 -8.33
N GLN A 247 -3.16 -18.07 -8.60
CA GLN A 247 -2.26 -19.17 -9.00
C GLN A 247 -2.31 -19.45 -10.50
N ASN A 248 -2.98 -18.60 -11.28
CA ASN A 248 -2.97 -18.72 -12.73
C ASN A 248 -1.53 -18.70 -13.27
N GLU A 249 -1.24 -19.51 -14.30
CA GLU A 249 0.09 -19.63 -14.88
C GLU A 249 0.68 -18.27 -15.31
N ALA A 250 -0.14 -17.37 -15.85
CA ALA A 250 0.29 -16.03 -16.23
C ALA A 250 0.71 -15.20 -15.01
N VAL A 251 -0.04 -15.28 -13.90
CA VAL A 251 0.25 -14.57 -12.66
C VAL A 251 1.53 -15.11 -12.03
N LEU A 252 1.66 -16.44 -11.90
CA LEU A 252 2.87 -17.06 -11.35
C LEU A 252 4.11 -16.77 -12.21
N ALA A 253 3.97 -16.69 -13.54
CA ALA A 253 5.07 -16.30 -14.42
C ALA A 253 5.53 -14.86 -14.14
N LEU A 254 4.60 -13.93 -13.93
CA LEU A 254 4.92 -12.55 -13.59
C LEU A 254 5.56 -12.43 -12.19
N VAL A 255 5.07 -13.18 -11.19
CA VAL A 255 5.69 -13.25 -9.86
C VAL A 255 7.14 -13.73 -9.96
N LYS A 256 7.39 -14.83 -10.68
CA LYS A 256 8.75 -15.35 -10.92
C LYS A 256 9.65 -14.31 -11.59
N GLN A 257 9.13 -13.61 -12.59
CA GLN A 257 9.89 -12.59 -13.32
C GLN A 257 10.29 -11.41 -12.42
N ALA A 258 9.38 -10.92 -11.58
CA ALA A 258 9.66 -9.83 -10.65
C ALA A 258 10.72 -10.22 -9.60
N ILE A 259 10.59 -11.41 -9.01
CA ILE A 259 11.58 -11.93 -8.04
C ILE A 259 12.96 -12.09 -8.70
N ALA A 260 12.99 -12.68 -9.91
CA ALA A 260 14.23 -12.84 -10.67
C ALA A 260 14.91 -11.50 -10.97
N ALA A 261 14.15 -10.45 -11.31
CA ALA A 261 14.69 -9.11 -11.52
C ALA A 261 15.35 -8.55 -10.25
N CYS A 262 14.72 -8.72 -9.08
CA CYS A 262 15.31 -8.36 -7.79
C CYS A 262 16.62 -9.10 -7.50
N HIS A 263 16.68 -10.41 -7.80
CA HIS A 263 17.90 -11.19 -7.65
C HIS A 263 19.04 -10.70 -8.53
N GLN A 264 18.77 -10.37 -9.79
CA GLN A 264 19.78 -9.91 -10.75
C GLN A 264 20.47 -8.63 -10.29
N VAL A 265 19.72 -7.71 -9.66
CA VAL A 265 20.26 -6.44 -9.14
C VAL A 265 20.57 -6.47 -7.65
N ASN A 266 20.46 -7.64 -7.00
CA ASN A 266 20.66 -7.87 -5.58
C ASN A 266 19.88 -6.90 -4.67
N LYS A 267 18.58 -6.75 -4.94
CA LYS A 267 17.63 -5.96 -4.14
C LYS A 267 16.54 -6.83 -3.53
N PRO A 268 15.97 -6.45 -2.38
CA PRO A 268 14.89 -7.19 -1.75
C PRO A 268 13.62 -7.18 -2.59
N ALA A 269 12.87 -8.28 -2.49
CA ALA A 269 11.48 -8.36 -2.90
C ALA A 269 10.62 -8.64 -1.66
N SER A 270 9.40 -8.15 -1.68
CA SER A 270 8.37 -8.52 -0.72
C SER A 270 7.10 -8.91 -1.45
N LEU A 271 6.22 -9.64 -0.78
CA LEU A 271 4.95 -10.08 -1.33
C LEU A 271 3.84 -9.75 -0.34
N LEU A 272 2.90 -8.91 -0.76
CA LEU A 272 1.60 -8.79 -0.13
C LEU A 272 0.66 -9.81 -0.76
N VAL A 273 0.14 -10.67 0.09
CA VAL A 273 -0.75 -11.76 -0.27
C VAL A 273 -1.70 -11.97 0.88
N ASP A 274 -2.92 -12.40 0.60
CA ASP A 274 -3.81 -12.92 1.63
C ASP A 274 -3.24 -14.26 2.17
N ASN A 275 -4.09 -15.18 2.63
CA ASN A 275 -3.67 -16.42 3.25
C ASN A 275 -2.84 -17.32 2.30
N LEU A 276 -1.50 -17.20 2.37
CA LEU A 276 -0.57 -17.99 1.55
C LEU A 276 -0.77 -19.50 1.70
N SER A 277 -1.27 -19.97 2.84
CA SER A 277 -1.60 -21.38 3.06
C SER A 277 -2.67 -21.92 2.10
N ASP A 278 -3.51 -21.05 1.54
CA ASP A 278 -4.54 -21.40 0.56
C ASP A 278 -4.01 -21.40 -0.89
N LEU A 279 -2.73 -21.01 -1.08
CA LEU A 279 -2.08 -20.86 -2.38
C LEU A 279 -0.85 -21.78 -2.52
N PRO A 280 -1.05 -23.11 -2.58
CA PRO A 280 0.05 -24.09 -2.54
C PRO A 280 1.07 -23.94 -3.66
N GLN A 281 0.66 -23.55 -4.88
CA GLN A 281 1.60 -23.35 -6.00
C GLN A 281 2.49 -22.12 -5.77
N LEU A 282 1.91 -21.07 -5.19
CA LEU A 282 2.67 -19.87 -4.82
C LEU A 282 3.60 -20.15 -3.64
N ALA A 283 3.13 -20.91 -2.64
CA ALA A 283 3.96 -21.36 -1.52
C ALA A 283 5.16 -22.20 -1.99
N GLU A 284 4.96 -23.11 -2.94
CA GLU A 284 6.04 -23.91 -3.55
C GLU A 284 7.03 -23.03 -4.32
N LEU A 285 6.53 -22.08 -5.11
CA LEU A 285 7.35 -21.11 -5.84
C LEU A 285 8.26 -20.31 -4.89
N LEU A 286 7.78 -19.96 -3.71
CA LEU A 286 8.50 -19.16 -2.72
C LEU A 286 9.40 -19.98 -1.79
N GLN A 287 9.33 -21.32 -1.81
CA GLN A 287 9.98 -22.16 -0.79
C GLN A 287 11.51 -21.93 -0.70
N ASP A 288 12.16 -21.67 -1.84
CA ASP A 288 13.60 -21.41 -1.92
C ASP A 288 13.94 -19.89 -1.90
N GLU A 289 12.92 -19.04 -1.81
CA GLU A 289 13.01 -17.58 -1.93
C GLU A 289 13.27 -16.91 -0.57
N THR A 290 14.37 -17.30 0.09
CA THR A 290 14.75 -16.82 1.44
C THR A 290 14.98 -15.31 1.56
N LYS A 291 15.06 -14.59 0.43
CA LYS A 291 15.19 -13.12 0.37
C LYS A 291 13.85 -12.40 0.19
N VAL A 292 12.76 -13.14 0.06
CA VAL A 292 11.41 -12.59 -0.04
C VAL A 292 10.80 -12.50 1.36
N THR A 293 10.29 -11.32 1.71
CA THR A 293 9.45 -11.11 2.89
C THR A 293 7.98 -11.20 2.49
N VAL A 294 7.21 -12.05 3.14
CA VAL A 294 5.77 -12.22 2.93
C VAL A 294 5.01 -11.41 3.97
N PHE A 295 4.08 -10.58 3.51
CA PHE A 295 3.17 -9.79 4.32
C PHE A 295 1.75 -10.33 4.14
N PRO A 296 1.20 -11.04 5.14
CA PRO A 296 -0.15 -11.60 5.06
C PRO A 296 -1.17 -10.49 5.30
N VAL A 297 -1.76 -9.94 4.24
CA VAL A 297 -2.90 -9.04 4.37
C VAL A 297 -4.11 -9.85 4.84
N SER A 298 -4.95 -9.26 5.70
CA SER A 298 -6.18 -9.90 6.16
C SER A 298 -7.32 -8.99 5.78
N GLU A 299 -8.08 -9.37 4.76
CA GLU A 299 -9.40 -8.79 4.48
C GLU A 299 -10.47 -9.38 5.40
#